data_AF-A0A354WKW2-F1
#
_entry.id   AF-A0A354WKW2-F1
#
_cell.length_a   1.000
_cell.length_b   1.000
_cell.length_c   1.000
_cell.angle_alpha   90.00
_cell.angle_beta   90.00
_cell.angle_gamma   90.00
#
_symmetry.space_group_name_H-M   'P 1'
#
loop_
_entity.id
_entity.type
_entity.pdbx_description
1 polymer ?
#
loop_
_entity_poly.entity_id
_entity_poly.type
_entity_poly.pdbx_seq_one_letter_code
_entity_poly.pdbx_strand_id
1 'polypeptide(L)'
;DHMSMYGVNASIPKTLIRWMIDAISEMPAFALSRTVLQDILDTPISPELLPPDAEGKIAQHTEDLVGPYALHDFFLYYVLRFGFSPTKIYTLACRAFAGDFEPEVIKKWLKTFYRRFFTQQFKRSCLPDGVKVGSVTLSPRGDWRMPSDASARLWLNEVESL
;
A
#
# COMPACT_ATOMS: atom_id res chain seq x y z
N ASP A 1 9.42 5.65 11.55
CA ASP A 1 9.18 4.19 11.70
C ASP A 1 9.97 3.31 10.73
N HIS A 2 10.59 3.83 9.67
CA HIS A 2 11.29 3.02 8.65
C HIS A 2 12.48 2.17 9.14
N MET A 3 13.28 2.68 10.07
CA MET A 3 14.48 1.99 10.57
C MET A 3 14.13 1.03 11.69
N SER A 4 14.68 -0.18 11.63
CA SER A 4 14.58 -1.22 12.65
C SER A 4 15.75 -2.19 12.52
N MET A 5 15.93 -3.09 13.50
CA MET A 5 16.89 -4.20 13.38
C MET A 5 16.38 -5.28 12.42
N TYR A 6 15.07 -5.50 12.37
CA TYR A 6 14.43 -6.47 11.49
C TYR A 6 12.97 -6.06 11.17
N GLY A 7 12.65 -5.93 9.89
CA GLY A 7 11.34 -5.51 9.39
C GLY A 7 10.39 -6.70 9.21
N VAL A 8 9.71 -7.11 10.28
CA VAL A 8 8.77 -8.25 10.28
C VAL A 8 7.61 -8.09 9.28
N ASN A 9 7.16 -6.85 9.06
CA ASN A 9 6.04 -6.53 8.18
C ASN A 9 6.48 -5.94 6.83
N ALA A 10 7.79 -5.92 6.53
CA ALA A 10 8.34 -5.18 5.39
C ALA A 10 7.83 -5.68 4.02
N SER A 11 7.37 -6.93 3.94
CA SER A 11 6.88 -7.56 2.71
C SER A 11 5.36 -7.82 2.71
N ILE A 12 4.63 -7.35 3.73
CA ILE A 12 3.20 -7.61 3.86
C ILE A 12 2.42 -6.37 3.39
N PRO A 13 1.66 -6.47 2.28
CA PRO A 13 0.87 -5.35 1.77
C PRO A 13 -0.25 -4.97 2.76
N LYS A 14 -0.67 -3.71 2.76
CA LYS A 14 -1.61 -3.21 3.78
C LYS A 14 -2.99 -3.86 3.68
N THR A 15 -3.43 -4.15 2.47
CA THR A 15 -4.67 -4.91 2.24
C THR A 15 -4.66 -6.28 2.91
N LEU A 16 -3.50 -6.93 3.04
CA LEU A 16 -3.38 -8.27 3.63
C LEU A 16 -3.34 -8.27 5.17
N ILE A 17 -2.82 -7.21 5.79
CA ILE A 17 -2.68 -7.13 7.26
C ILE A 17 -4.03 -7.33 7.97
N ARG A 18 -5.11 -6.74 7.46
CA ARG A 18 -6.45 -6.88 8.03
C ARG A 18 -6.89 -8.35 8.07
N TRP A 19 -6.78 -9.04 6.93
CA TRP A 19 -7.12 -10.46 6.82
C TRP A 19 -6.23 -11.36 7.69
N MET A 20 -4.96 -11.00 7.86
CA MET A 20 -4.06 -11.73 8.75
C MET A 20 -4.49 -11.60 10.21
N ILE A 21 -4.80 -10.39 10.66
CA ILE A 21 -5.24 -10.15 12.05
C ILE A 21 -6.58 -10.86 12.31
N ASP A 22 -7.51 -10.79 11.35
CA ASP A 22 -8.79 -11.49 11.42
C ASP A 22 -8.62 -13.02 11.48
N ALA A 23 -7.78 -13.59 10.62
CA ALA A 23 -7.47 -15.02 10.67
C ALA A 23 -6.77 -15.44 11.98
N ILE A 24 -5.91 -14.57 12.53
CA ILE A 24 -5.20 -14.81 13.79
C ILE A 24 -6.16 -14.73 14.99
N SER A 25 -7.14 -13.81 14.97
CA SER A 25 -8.09 -13.61 16.08
C SER A 25 -8.96 -14.84 16.32
N GLU A 26 -9.20 -15.64 15.27
CA GLU A 26 -9.96 -16.89 15.31
C GLU A 26 -9.12 -18.11 15.72
N MET A 27 -7.80 -17.98 15.86
CA MET A 27 -6.94 -19.10 16.28
C MET A 27 -7.06 -19.37 17.79
N PRO A 28 -7.13 -20.65 18.24
CA PRO A 28 -7.23 -20.98 19.67
C PRO A 28 -6.11 -20.39 20.54
N ALA A 29 -4.91 -20.24 19.99
CA ALA A 29 -3.76 -19.64 20.68
C ALA A 29 -3.97 -18.16 21.06
N PHE A 30 -4.89 -17.46 20.38
CA PHE A 30 -5.17 -16.04 20.58
C PHE A 30 -6.57 -15.79 21.18
N ALA A 31 -7.24 -16.82 21.68
CA ALA A 31 -8.60 -16.70 22.23
C ALA A 31 -8.72 -15.62 23.32
N LEU A 32 -7.70 -15.44 24.16
CA LEU A 32 -7.67 -14.40 25.20
C LEU A 32 -7.57 -12.98 24.64
N SER A 33 -7.02 -12.81 23.44
CA SER A 33 -6.80 -11.51 22.80
C SER A 33 -7.86 -11.17 21.74
N ARG A 34 -8.77 -12.11 21.44
CA ARG A 34 -9.75 -11.98 20.33
C ARG A 34 -10.54 -10.68 20.39
N THR A 35 -11.09 -10.33 21.56
CA THR A 35 -11.87 -9.10 21.73
C THR A 35 -11.07 -7.84 21.39
N VAL A 36 -9.80 -7.79 21.82
CA VAL A 36 -8.91 -6.65 21.53
C VAL A 36 -8.52 -6.61 20.06
N LEU A 37 -8.24 -7.77 19.45
CA LEU A 37 -7.91 -7.84 18.03
C LEU A 37 -9.10 -7.41 17.15
N GLN A 38 -10.33 -7.76 17.54
CA GLN A 38 -11.53 -7.30 16.85
C GLN A 38 -11.74 -5.79 17.00
N ASP A 39 -11.53 -5.23 18.19
CA ASP A 39 -11.61 -3.79 18.42
C ASP A 39 -10.59 -3.01 17.55
N ILE A 40 -9.37 -3.55 17.40
CA ILE A 40 -8.35 -3.00 16.49
C ILE A 40 -8.82 -3.05 15.02
N LEU A 41 -9.47 -4.14 14.60
CA LEU A 41 -9.98 -4.30 13.23
C LEU A 41 -11.12 -3.33 12.91
N ASP A 42 -12.00 -3.10 13.89
CA ASP A 42 -13.18 -2.24 13.78
C ASP A 42 -12.81 -0.75 13.87
N THR A 43 -11.65 -0.43 14.44
CA THR A 43 -11.14 0.94 14.51
C THR A 43 -10.76 1.44 13.11
N PRO A 44 -11.34 2.56 12.63
CA PRO A 44 -10.99 3.15 11.35
C PRO A 44 -9.51 3.55 11.28
N ILE A 45 -8.87 3.29 10.14
CA ILE A 45 -7.46 3.67 9.93
C ILE A 45 -7.36 5.20 9.84
N SER A 46 -6.64 5.78 10.81
CA SER A 46 -6.42 7.23 10.97
C SER A 46 -4.92 7.54 10.96
N PRO A 47 -4.47 8.71 10.46
CA PRO A 47 -3.12 9.18 10.71
C PRO A 47 -2.99 9.48 12.21
N GLU A 48 -2.23 8.65 12.92
CA GLU A 48 -1.97 8.67 14.38
C GLU A 48 -1.49 10.01 14.97
N LEU A 49 -1.18 11.01 14.13
CA LEU A 49 -0.51 12.26 14.53
C LEU A 49 -1.43 13.48 14.60
N LEU A 50 -2.72 13.35 14.29
CA LEU A 50 -3.65 14.47 14.42
C LEU A 50 -4.56 14.27 15.62
N PRO A 51 -4.72 15.29 16.49
CA PRO A 51 -5.69 15.22 17.55
C PRO A 51 -7.07 14.97 16.95
N PRO A 52 -7.93 14.19 17.63
CA PRO A 52 -9.34 14.12 17.25
C PRO A 52 -9.94 15.52 17.22
N ASP A 53 -11.03 15.69 16.47
CA ASP A 53 -11.77 16.95 16.44
C ASP A 53 -12.32 17.32 17.83
N ALA A 54 -12.92 18.51 17.95
CA ALA A 54 -13.48 18.99 19.21
C ALA A 54 -14.57 18.06 19.78
N GLU A 55 -15.14 17.18 18.95
CA GLU A 55 -16.12 16.16 19.31
C GLU A 55 -15.51 14.77 19.57
N GLY A 56 -14.18 14.61 19.55
CA GLY A 56 -13.49 13.35 19.81
C GLY A 56 -13.49 12.37 18.63
N LYS A 57 -13.96 12.79 17.45
CA LYS A 57 -13.95 11.98 16.23
C LYS A 57 -12.64 12.15 15.46
N ILE A 58 -12.25 11.09 14.78
CA ILE A 58 -11.09 11.05 13.90
C ILE A 58 -11.35 11.98 12.71
N ALA A 59 -10.60 13.09 12.64
CA ALA A 59 -10.86 14.18 11.69
C ALA A 59 -10.30 13.93 10.27
N GLN A 60 -9.40 12.96 10.07
CA GLN A 60 -8.76 12.72 8.77
C GLN A 60 -8.45 11.23 8.56
N HIS A 61 -8.67 10.69 7.36
CA HIS A 61 -8.30 9.32 7.01
C HIS A 61 -6.97 9.31 6.25
N THR A 62 -6.03 8.42 6.58
CA THR A 62 -4.71 8.37 5.92
C THR A 62 -4.83 8.13 4.40
N GLU A 63 -5.89 7.45 3.99
CA GLU A 63 -6.23 7.21 2.58
C GLU A 63 -6.52 8.51 1.81
N ASP A 64 -6.94 9.59 2.46
CA ASP A 64 -7.18 10.88 1.81
C ASP A 64 -5.89 11.48 1.22
N LEU A 65 -4.74 11.17 1.84
CA LEU A 65 -3.44 11.72 1.47
C LEU A 65 -2.64 10.77 0.57
N VAL A 66 -2.81 9.46 0.77
CA VAL A 66 -2.06 8.43 0.04
C VAL A 66 -2.82 7.84 -1.12
N GLY A 67 -4.13 7.66 -0.97
CA GLY A 67 -5.02 6.91 -1.84
C GLY A 67 -5.47 5.59 -1.21
N PRO A 68 -6.57 4.98 -1.70
CA PRO A 68 -7.07 3.70 -1.20
C PRO A 68 -5.99 2.61 -1.30
N TYR A 69 -5.72 1.88 -0.21
CA TYR A 69 -4.70 0.85 -0.21
C TYR A 69 -5.01 -0.26 -1.24
N ALA A 70 -6.29 -0.54 -1.48
CA ALA A 70 -6.73 -1.50 -2.50
C ALA A 70 -6.19 -1.16 -3.90
N LEU A 71 -6.26 0.10 -4.31
CA LEU A 71 -5.73 0.54 -5.60
C LEU A 71 -4.20 0.49 -5.62
N HIS A 72 -3.54 0.97 -4.57
CA HIS A 72 -2.08 0.99 -4.51
C HIS A 72 -1.44 -0.39 -4.49
N ASP A 73 -1.99 -1.32 -3.70
CA ASP A 73 -1.51 -2.71 -3.66
C ASP A 73 -1.78 -3.41 -5.00
N PHE A 74 -2.91 -3.12 -5.66
CA PHE A 74 -3.20 -3.62 -7.01
C PHE A 74 -2.17 -3.11 -8.04
N PHE A 75 -1.90 -1.80 -8.08
CA PHE A 75 -0.91 -1.23 -8.98
C PHE A 75 0.49 -1.80 -8.71
N LEU A 76 0.88 -1.86 -7.43
CA LEU A 76 2.19 -2.36 -7.00
C LEU A 76 2.39 -3.81 -7.45
N TYR A 77 1.38 -4.65 -7.26
CA TYR A 77 1.43 -6.05 -7.68
C TYR A 77 1.70 -6.18 -9.18
N TYR A 78 0.93 -5.48 -10.03
CA TYR A 78 1.11 -5.58 -11.49
C TYR A 78 2.40 -4.94 -11.99
N VAL A 79 2.90 -3.89 -11.33
CA VAL A 79 4.22 -3.33 -11.62
C VAL A 79 5.33 -4.33 -11.29
N LEU A 80 5.35 -4.86 -10.06
CA LEU A 80 6.46 -5.71 -9.61
C LEU A 80 6.44 -7.11 -10.22
N ARG A 81 5.25 -7.72 -10.32
CA ARG A 81 5.14 -9.12 -10.77
C ARG A 81 5.25 -9.25 -12.28
N PHE A 82 4.72 -8.28 -13.02
CA PHE A 82 4.56 -8.40 -14.48
C PHE A 82 5.19 -7.27 -15.29
N GLY A 83 5.63 -6.17 -14.66
CA GLY A 83 6.20 -5.03 -15.39
C GLY A 83 5.22 -4.39 -16.37
N PHE A 84 3.91 -4.43 -16.08
CA PHE A 84 2.90 -3.87 -16.98
C PHE A 84 3.00 -2.34 -17.06
N SER A 85 2.66 -1.80 -18.24
CA SER A 85 2.59 -0.36 -18.47
C SER A 85 1.41 0.27 -17.73
N PRO A 86 1.47 1.59 -17.44
CA PRO A 86 0.36 2.34 -16.86
C PRO A 86 -0.98 2.10 -17.56
N THR A 87 -1.04 2.13 -18.89
CA THR A 87 -2.28 1.94 -19.66
C THR A 87 -2.92 0.60 -19.39
N LYS A 88 -2.10 -0.46 -19.35
CA LYS A 88 -2.59 -1.80 -19.07
C LYS A 88 -3.09 -1.93 -17.63
N ILE A 89 -2.33 -1.41 -16.67
CA ILE A 89 -2.71 -1.44 -15.26
C ILE A 89 -4.01 -0.67 -15.02
N TYR A 90 -4.14 0.53 -15.62
CA TYR A 90 -5.36 1.32 -15.58
C TYR A 90 -6.56 0.55 -16.14
N THR A 91 -6.42 -0.03 -17.33
CA THR A 91 -7.49 -0.80 -17.97
C THR A 91 -7.94 -1.99 -17.11
N LEU A 92 -7.00 -2.70 -16.48
CA LEU A 92 -7.31 -3.79 -15.57
C LEU A 92 -8.00 -3.30 -14.29
N ALA A 93 -7.53 -2.19 -13.72
CA ALA A 93 -8.11 -1.60 -12.53
C ALA A 93 -9.55 -1.12 -12.77
N CYS A 94 -9.84 -0.42 -13.88
CA CYS A 94 -11.20 0.01 -14.21
C CYS A 94 -12.19 -1.16 -14.32
N ARG A 95 -11.71 -2.34 -14.73
CA ARG A 95 -12.55 -3.55 -14.77
C ARG A 95 -12.68 -4.21 -13.41
N ALA A 96 -11.58 -4.30 -12.66
CA ALA A 96 -11.55 -4.97 -11.36
C ALA A 96 -12.34 -4.22 -10.28
N PHE A 97 -12.39 -2.89 -10.38
CA PHE A 97 -13.03 -2.00 -9.43
C PHE A 97 -14.27 -1.29 -10.00
N ALA A 98 -14.88 -1.88 -11.04
CA ALA A 98 -16.08 -1.31 -11.64
C ALA A 98 -17.21 -1.25 -10.60
N GLY A 99 -17.74 -0.04 -10.36
CA GLY A 99 -18.76 0.21 -9.35
C GLY A 99 -18.21 0.62 -7.97
N ASP A 100 -16.93 0.35 -7.69
CA ASP A 100 -16.27 0.78 -6.46
C ASP A 100 -15.54 2.12 -6.64
N PHE A 101 -14.90 2.31 -7.79
CA PHE A 101 -14.16 3.54 -8.12
C PHE A 101 -14.45 4.00 -9.54
N GLU A 102 -14.73 5.30 -9.69
CA GLU A 102 -14.82 5.93 -11.00
C GLU A 102 -13.45 5.91 -11.71
N PRO A 103 -13.40 5.78 -13.05
CA PRO A 103 -12.16 5.75 -13.81
C PRO A 103 -11.20 6.92 -13.49
N GLU A 104 -11.75 8.11 -13.27
CA GLU A 104 -11.03 9.34 -12.93
C GLU A 104 -10.30 9.22 -11.57
N VAL A 105 -10.93 8.54 -10.61
CA VAL A 105 -10.35 8.25 -9.29
C VAL A 105 -9.18 7.28 -9.44
N ILE A 106 -9.36 6.24 -10.25
CA ILE A 106 -8.31 5.26 -10.55
C ILE A 106 -7.11 5.95 -11.23
N LYS A 107 -7.36 6.80 -12.24
CA LYS A 107 -6.32 7.58 -12.94
C LYS A 107 -5.57 8.50 -11.98
N LYS A 108 -6.28 9.23 -11.11
CA LYS A 108 -5.69 10.11 -10.08
C LYS A 108 -4.73 9.35 -9.17
N TRP A 109 -5.13 8.18 -8.67
CA TRP A 109 -4.31 7.40 -7.75
C TRP A 109 -3.19 6.65 -8.46
N LEU A 110 -3.37 6.24 -9.71
CA LEU A 110 -2.29 5.68 -10.53
C LEU A 110 -1.17 6.69 -10.77
N LYS A 111 -1.52 7.94 -11.09
CA LYS A 111 -0.56 9.06 -11.19
C LYS A 111 0.20 9.26 -9.89
N THR A 112 -0.53 9.28 -8.78
CA THR A 112 0.05 9.43 -7.43
C THR A 112 0.97 8.26 -7.08
N PHE A 113 0.57 7.04 -7.42
CA PHE A 113 1.35 5.83 -7.25
C PHE A 113 2.69 5.95 -7.97
N TYR A 114 2.73 6.23 -9.27
CA TYR A 114 4.02 6.31 -10.00
C TYR A 114 4.91 7.43 -9.48
N ARG A 115 4.36 8.62 -9.23
CA ARG A 115 5.13 9.74 -8.65
C ARG A 115 5.79 9.32 -7.34
N ARG A 116 5.04 8.74 -6.41
CA ARG A 116 5.54 8.35 -5.08
C ARG A 116 6.43 7.13 -5.16
N PHE A 117 6.07 6.15 -5.97
CA PHE A 117 6.84 4.94 -6.16
C PHE A 117 8.25 5.30 -6.62
N PHE A 118 8.41 6.20 -7.59
CA PHE A 118 9.75 6.62 -7.99
C PHE A 118 10.46 7.49 -6.94
N THR A 119 9.82 8.58 -6.49
CA THR A 119 10.45 9.56 -5.59
C THR A 119 10.80 9.00 -4.20
N GLN A 120 10.16 7.91 -3.77
CA GLN A 120 10.43 7.27 -2.48
C GLN A 120 11.43 6.11 -2.59
N GLN A 121 12.05 5.87 -3.76
CA GLN A 121 12.99 4.77 -3.95
C GLN A 121 14.21 4.86 -3.02
N PHE A 122 14.70 6.07 -2.73
CA PHE A 122 15.84 6.26 -1.82
C PHE A 122 15.60 5.66 -0.43
N LYS A 123 14.36 5.68 0.06
CA LYS A 123 14.00 5.05 1.35
C LYS A 123 14.19 3.54 1.27
N ARG A 124 13.84 2.93 0.15
CA ARG A 124 13.95 1.47 -0.01
C ARG A 124 15.38 0.99 -0.14
N SER A 125 16.29 1.83 -0.62
CA SER A 125 17.71 1.50 -0.75
C SER A 125 18.39 1.16 0.58
N CYS A 126 17.88 1.66 1.71
CA CYS A 126 18.39 1.39 3.06
C CYS A 126 17.44 0.54 3.91
N LEU A 127 16.57 -0.27 3.30
CA LEU A 127 15.66 -1.15 4.05
C LEU A 127 16.41 -2.10 5.00
N PRO A 128 15.97 -2.24 6.26
CA PRO A 128 16.40 -3.30 7.17
C PRO A 128 16.17 -4.70 6.60
N ASP A 129 16.81 -5.71 7.21
CA ASP A 129 16.54 -7.10 6.86
C ASP A 129 15.12 -7.50 7.23
N GLY A 130 14.56 -8.45 6.49
CA GLY A 130 13.18 -8.89 6.63
C GLY A 130 12.90 -10.07 5.71
N VAL A 131 11.80 -10.77 5.96
CA VAL A 131 11.41 -11.93 5.16
C VAL A 131 10.49 -11.52 4.01
N LYS A 132 10.71 -12.12 2.83
CA LYS A 132 9.73 -12.06 1.74
C LYS A 132 8.60 -13.04 2.03
N VAL A 133 7.37 -12.54 2.13
CA VAL A 133 6.19 -13.35 2.47
C VAL A 133 5.38 -13.69 1.21
N GLY A 134 5.09 -12.69 0.37
CA GLY A 134 4.27 -12.85 -0.82
C GLY A 134 5.05 -13.14 -2.10
N SER A 135 4.36 -13.00 -3.22
CA SER A 135 4.97 -13.19 -4.55
C SER A 135 5.99 -12.12 -4.95
N VAL A 136 5.91 -10.94 -4.33
CA VAL A 136 6.76 -9.77 -4.62
C VAL A 136 7.25 -9.10 -3.33
N THR A 137 8.43 -8.49 -3.38
CA THR A 137 8.98 -7.65 -2.30
C THR A 137 9.67 -6.40 -2.85
N LEU A 138 9.95 -5.44 -1.98
CA LEU A 138 10.57 -4.17 -2.32
C LEU A 138 12.02 -4.04 -1.81
N SER A 139 12.59 -5.14 -1.30
CA SER A 139 13.99 -5.16 -0.87
C SER A 139 14.93 -4.90 -2.06
N PRO A 140 15.91 -3.98 -1.91
CA PRO A 140 16.94 -3.73 -2.93
C PRO A 140 17.89 -4.93 -3.11
N ARG A 141 17.88 -5.84 -2.13
CA ARG A 141 18.64 -7.08 -2.13
C ARG A 141 17.86 -8.24 -2.76
N GLY A 142 16.55 -8.06 -3.00
CA GLY A 142 15.63 -9.08 -3.50
C GLY A 142 15.05 -8.75 -4.87
N ASP A 143 13.73 -8.62 -4.94
CA ASP A 143 12.98 -8.51 -6.21
C ASP A 143 13.08 -7.13 -6.88
N TRP A 144 13.40 -6.05 -6.15
CA TRP A 144 13.28 -4.68 -6.68
C TRP A 144 14.61 -3.93 -6.68
N ARG A 145 15.24 -3.79 -7.85
CA ARG A 145 16.47 -3.02 -8.05
C ARG A 145 16.18 -1.82 -8.96
N MET A 146 16.16 -0.63 -8.37
CA MET A 146 15.91 0.63 -9.08
C MET A 146 16.83 1.73 -8.52
N PRO A 147 17.45 2.57 -9.38
CA PRO A 147 18.22 3.74 -8.94
C PRO A 147 17.35 4.72 -8.14
N SER A 148 17.89 5.27 -7.05
CA SER A 148 17.16 6.20 -6.18
C SER A 148 16.82 7.53 -6.84
N ASP A 149 17.52 7.87 -7.92
CA ASP A 149 17.47 9.10 -8.72
C ASP A 149 16.75 8.92 -10.08
N ALA A 150 16.16 7.75 -10.33
CA ALA A 150 15.46 7.51 -11.59
C ALA A 150 14.21 8.40 -11.76
N SER A 151 13.98 8.85 -13.00
CA SER A 151 12.85 9.71 -13.35
C SER A 151 11.58 8.92 -13.67
N ALA A 152 10.45 9.35 -13.09
CA ALA A 152 9.12 8.79 -13.36
C ALA A 152 8.47 9.30 -14.66
N ARG A 153 9.13 10.21 -15.40
CA ARG A 153 8.50 11.04 -16.44
C ARG A 153 7.77 10.22 -17.51
N LEU A 154 8.34 9.11 -17.97
CA LEU A 154 7.71 8.28 -19.02
C LEU A 154 6.38 7.68 -18.55
N TRP A 155 6.36 7.09 -17.34
CA TRP A 155 5.14 6.54 -16.75
C TRP A 155 4.09 7.62 -16.48
N LEU A 156 4.50 8.80 -15.98
CA LEU A 156 3.57 9.90 -15.72
C LEU A 156 2.96 10.43 -17.03
N ASN A 157 3.75 10.60 -18.08
CA ASN A 157 3.25 11.04 -19.38
C ASN A 157 2.22 10.05 -19.96
N GLU A 158 2.48 8.74 -19.83
CA GLU A 158 1.52 7.72 -20.26
C GLU A 158 0.23 7.81 -19.44
N VAL A 159 0.32 7.99 -18.11
CA VAL A 159 -0.86 8.20 -17.26
C VAL A 159 -1.65 9.45 -17.66
N GLU A 160 -0.99 10.57 -17.97
CA GLU A 160 -1.72 11.78 -18.42
C GLU A 160 -2.52 11.53 -19.69
N SER A 161 -1.99 10.70 -20.60
CA SER A 161 -2.62 10.39 -21.89
C SER A 161 -3.79 9.40 -21.85
N LEU A 162 -4.12 8.84 -20.68
CA LEU A 162 -5.23 7.91 -20.48
C LEU A 162 -6.61 8.55 -20.60
#